data_AF-A0A9X7PDE3-F1
#
_entry.id   AF-A0A9X7PDE3-F1
#
_cell.length_a   1.000
_cell.length_b   1.000
_cell.length_c   1.000
_cell.angle_alpha   90.00
_cell.angle_beta   90.00
_cell.angle_gamma   90.00
#
_symmetry.space_group_name_H-M   'P 1'
#
loop_
_entity.id
_entity.type
_entity.pdbx_description
1 polymer ?
#
loop_
_entity_poly.entity_id
_entity_poly.type
_entity_poly.pdbx_seq_one_letter_code
_entity_poly.pdbx_strand_id
1 'polypeptide(L)'
;VFALSETGATSAAARWMAKRENASDLVGGVNIKSKDAVVMRTLLDMSTTAQIKDSLKLGQAVLGHLGKVGRLHKPRVEQAGFAVLKAPDIPSILVETGFISNPEEESKLKDEGYQAELADALLAGIQ
;
A
#
# COMPACT_ATOMS: atom_id res chain seq x y z
N VAL A 1 4.41 -3.15 3.49
CA VAL A 1 3.49 -1.98 3.45
C VAL A 1 4.02 -0.99 2.43
N PHE A 2 3.14 -0.51 1.56
CA PHE A 2 3.46 0.39 0.46
C PHE A 2 2.54 1.62 0.47
N ALA A 3 3.06 2.76 0.00
CA ALA A 3 2.30 3.98 -0.25
C ALA A 3 2.51 4.47 -1.70
N LEU A 4 1.68 5.42 -2.15
CA LEU A 4 1.81 6.00 -3.48
C LEU A 4 3.12 6.79 -3.63
N SER A 5 3.72 6.71 -4.81
CA SER A 5 4.71 7.69 -5.29
C SER A 5 4.41 8.07 -6.73
N GLU A 6 4.50 9.37 -7.03
CA GLU A 6 4.32 9.93 -8.38
C GLU A 6 5.65 10.08 -9.14
N THR A 7 6.77 10.13 -8.42
CA THR A 7 8.08 10.45 -9.00
C THR A 7 8.98 9.23 -9.20
N GLY A 8 8.60 8.07 -8.65
CA GLY A 8 9.34 6.82 -8.85
C GLY A 8 9.26 5.86 -7.67
N ALA A 9 9.65 4.62 -7.90
CA ALA A 9 9.64 3.60 -6.85
C ALA A 9 10.90 3.68 -5.95
N THR A 10 10.73 3.45 -4.66
CA THR A 10 11.82 3.42 -3.66
C THR A 10 12.78 2.24 -3.86
N SER A 11 12.32 1.17 -4.50
CA SER A 11 13.14 0.01 -4.83
C SER A 11 12.69 -0.67 -6.13
N ALA A 12 13.57 -1.51 -6.68
CA ALA A 12 13.21 -2.36 -7.83
C ALA A 12 12.08 -3.33 -7.48
N ALA A 13 12.04 -3.85 -6.25
CA ALA A 13 10.97 -4.70 -5.75
C ALA A 13 9.63 -3.97 -5.70
N ALA A 14 9.60 -2.75 -5.13
CA ALA A 14 8.39 -1.92 -5.10
C ALA A 14 7.90 -1.59 -6.53
N ARG A 15 8.83 -1.32 -7.46
CA ARG A 15 8.50 -1.09 -8.88
C ARG A 15 7.87 -2.32 -9.52
N TRP A 16 8.44 -3.50 -9.28
CA TRP A 16 7.94 -4.75 -9.83
C TRP A 16 6.56 -5.09 -9.28
N MET A 17 6.36 -4.91 -7.97
CA MET A 17 5.07 -5.14 -7.32
C MET A 17 3.99 -4.21 -7.86
N ALA A 18 4.26 -2.90 -7.97
CA ALA A 18 3.29 -1.96 -8.56
C ALA A 18 2.91 -2.33 -10.00
N LYS A 19 3.86 -2.79 -10.82
CA LYS A 19 3.53 -3.27 -12.18
C LYS A 19 2.61 -4.48 -12.15
N ARG A 20 2.85 -5.42 -11.22
CA ARG A 20 2.06 -6.65 -11.09
C ARG A 20 0.64 -6.36 -10.60
N GLU A 21 0.48 -5.55 -9.57
CA GLU A 21 -0.82 -5.18 -9.01
C GLU A 21 -1.64 -4.35 -10.02
N ASN A 22 -1.02 -3.36 -10.67
CA ASN A 22 -1.71 -2.56 -11.70
C ASN A 22 -2.18 -3.41 -12.89
N ALA A 23 -1.44 -4.49 -13.22
CA ALA A 23 -1.86 -5.43 -14.26
C ALA A 23 -3.03 -6.32 -13.81
N SER A 24 -3.08 -6.68 -12.53
CA SER A 24 -4.19 -7.44 -11.94
C SER A 24 -5.50 -6.65 -11.93
N ASP A 25 -5.47 -5.36 -11.57
CA ASP A 25 -6.66 -4.48 -11.60
C ASP A 25 -7.27 -4.36 -13.00
N LEU A 26 -6.42 -4.40 -14.02
CA LEU A 26 -6.81 -4.32 -15.42
C LEU A 26 -7.53 -5.60 -15.89
N VAL A 27 -7.21 -6.75 -15.28
CA VAL A 27 -7.87 -8.03 -15.50
C VAL A 27 -9.15 -8.15 -14.65
N GLY A 28 -9.19 -7.54 -13.46
CA GLY A 28 -10.28 -7.57 -12.49
C GLY A 28 -11.40 -6.53 -12.68
N GLY A 29 -11.24 -5.54 -13.56
CA GLY A 29 -12.35 -4.77 -14.10
C GLY A 29 -12.68 -3.41 -13.47
N VAL A 30 -11.73 -2.70 -12.84
CA VAL A 30 -11.95 -1.30 -12.42
C VAL A 30 -11.20 -0.33 -13.33
N ASN A 31 -11.94 0.28 -14.27
CA ASN A 31 -11.43 1.29 -15.19
C ASN A 31 -11.30 2.64 -14.44
N ILE A 32 -10.17 2.90 -13.79
CA ILE A 32 -9.88 4.22 -13.20
C ILE A 32 -9.55 5.21 -14.33
N LYS A 33 -10.58 5.75 -14.98
CA LYS A 33 -10.45 6.90 -15.89
C LYS A 33 -10.51 8.19 -15.07
N SER A 34 -9.37 8.86 -14.88
CA SER A 34 -9.33 10.23 -14.35
C SER A 34 -9.56 11.24 -15.48
N LYS A 35 -10.45 12.23 -15.30
CA LYS A 35 -10.72 13.33 -16.25
C LYS A 35 -9.94 14.61 -15.90
N ASP A 36 -9.63 15.38 -16.94
CA ASP A 36 -8.84 16.63 -17.00
C ASP A 36 -9.28 17.81 -16.12
N ALA A 37 -8.33 18.67 -15.70
CA ALA A 37 -8.17 20.04 -16.23
C ALA A 37 -6.99 20.81 -15.57
N VAL A 38 -6.16 21.41 -16.43
CA VAL A 38 -4.79 21.92 -16.19
C VAL A 38 -4.69 23.16 -15.27
N VAL A 39 -5.79 23.75 -14.81
CA VAL A 39 -5.77 24.96 -13.95
C VAL A 39 -5.97 24.63 -12.47
N MET A 40 -6.38 23.41 -12.16
CA MET A 40 -6.59 22.91 -10.79
C MET A 40 -5.31 22.28 -10.19
N ARG A 41 -4.23 22.26 -10.98
CA ARG A 41 -2.96 21.54 -10.75
C ARG A 41 -2.30 21.91 -9.41
N THR A 42 -2.15 23.18 -9.05
CA THR A 42 -1.39 23.53 -7.83
C THR A 42 -2.15 23.20 -6.53
N LEU A 43 -3.48 23.37 -6.48
CA LEU A 43 -4.29 22.95 -5.32
C LEU A 43 -4.42 21.43 -5.24
N LEU A 44 -4.59 20.74 -6.38
CA LEU A 44 -4.56 19.27 -6.45
C LEU A 44 -3.19 18.69 -6.08
N ASP A 45 -2.09 19.31 -6.50
CA ASP A 45 -0.73 18.86 -6.20
C ASP A 45 -0.43 19.01 -4.70
N MET A 46 -0.92 20.09 -4.06
CA MET A 46 -0.81 20.26 -2.60
C MET A 46 -1.67 19.23 -1.84
N SER A 47 -2.92 18.99 -2.28
CA SER A 47 -3.78 17.99 -1.65
C SER A 47 -3.20 16.58 -1.79
N THR A 48 -2.67 16.26 -2.98
CA THR A 48 -2.01 14.98 -3.27
C THR A 48 -0.73 14.81 -2.45
N THR A 49 0.10 15.86 -2.33
CA THR A 49 1.31 15.80 -1.49
C THR A 49 0.98 15.58 -0.01
N ALA A 50 -0.04 16.29 0.50
CA ALA A 50 -0.52 16.10 1.87
C ALA A 50 -1.06 14.67 2.08
N GLN A 51 -1.84 14.16 1.13
CA GLN A 51 -2.37 12.80 1.11
C GLN A 51 -1.26 11.74 1.11
N ILE A 52 -0.21 11.90 0.30
CA ILE A 52 0.94 10.98 0.28
C ILE A 52 1.65 11.01 1.63
N LYS A 53 1.84 12.21 2.20
CA LYS A 53 2.47 12.37 3.52
C LYS A 53 1.67 11.67 4.62
N ASP A 54 0.35 11.80 4.62
CA ASP A 54 -0.50 11.14 5.62
C ASP A 54 -0.58 9.63 5.37
N SER A 55 -0.56 9.18 4.11
CA SER A 55 -0.43 7.76 3.76
C SER A 55 0.88 7.16 4.26
N LEU A 56 1.98 7.90 4.20
CA LEU A 56 3.27 7.46 4.74
C LEU A 56 3.26 7.36 6.27
N LYS A 57 2.65 8.32 6.97
CA LYS A 57 2.48 8.24 8.43
C LYS A 57 1.64 7.03 8.83
N LEU A 58 0.48 6.85 8.19
CA LEU A 58 -0.40 5.69 8.38
C LEU A 58 0.37 4.39 8.11
N GLY A 59 1.03 4.31 6.97
CA GLY A 59 1.81 3.14 6.60
C GLY A 59 2.92 2.82 7.61
N GLN A 60 3.55 3.83 8.21
CA GLN A 60 4.58 3.63 9.22
C GLN A 60 4.00 3.15 10.56
N ALA A 61 2.86 3.68 10.97
CA ALA A 61 2.14 3.20 12.16
C ALA A 61 1.70 1.74 12.00
N VAL A 62 1.10 1.39 10.86
CA VAL A 62 0.70 0.02 10.52
C VAL A 62 1.91 -0.92 10.43
N LEU A 63 2.99 -0.51 9.75
CA LEU A 63 4.20 -1.32 9.62
C LEU A 63 4.83 -1.64 10.99
N GLY A 64 4.82 -0.68 11.91
CA GLY A 64 5.32 -0.87 13.27
C GLY A 64 4.54 -1.89 14.08
N HIS A 65 3.22 -1.97 13.89
CA HIS A 65 2.38 -2.98 14.54
C HIS A 65 2.53 -4.36 13.89
N LEU A 66 2.56 -4.43 12.56
CA LEU A 66 2.78 -5.69 11.84
C LEU A 66 4.14 -6.32 12.17
N GLY A 67 5.17 -5.51 12.41
CA GLY A 67 6.50 -5.99 12.80
C GLY A 67 6.55 -6.69 14.15
N LYS A 68 5.49 -6.58 14.98
CA LYS A 68 5.35 -7.32 16.24
C LYS A 68 4.74 -8.71 16.05
N VAL A 69 3.97 -8.90 14.98
CA VAL A 69 3.30 -10.16 14.64
C VAL A 69 4.21 -11.06 13.83
N GLY A 70 4.95 -10.49 12.87
CA GLY A 70 5.77 -11.26 11.95
C GLY A 70 6.99 -10.53 11.43
N ARG A 71 7.83 -11.25 10.70
CA ARG A 71 9.02 -10.69 10.08
C ARG A 71 8.61 -9.76 8.94
N LEU A 72 9.07 -8.51 9.00
CA LEU A 72 8.87 -7.56 7.91
C LEU A 72 9.84 -7.85 6.75
N HIS A 73 9.32 -7.81 5.52
CA HIS A 73 10.15 -7.89 4.31
C HIS A 73 11.05 -6.65 4.14
N LYS A 74 10.55 -5.47 4.56
CA LYS A 74 11.29 -4.21 4.61
C LYS A 74 11.03 -3.49 5.93
N PRO A 75 12.04 -2.86 6.55
CA PRO A 75 11.88 -2.15 7.82
C PRO A 75 11.25 -0.76 7.65
N ARG A 76 10.90 -0.35 6.42
CA ARG A 76 10.34 0.96 6.09
C ARG A 76 9.20 0.80 5.09
N VAL A 77 8.30 1.79 5.07
CA VAL A 77 7.27 1.89 4.04
C VAL A 77 7.96 2.12 2.70
N GLU A 78 7.63 1.27 1.73
CA GLU A 78 8.10 1.42 0.36
C GLU A 78 7.09 2.26 -0.44
N GLN A 79 7.52 2.90 -1.53
CA GLN A 79 6.62 3.64 -2.41
C GLN A 79 6.80 3.21 -3.86
N ALA A 80 5.69 3.22 -4.61
CA ALA A 80 5.68 3.07 -6.05
C ALA A 80 4.34 3.56 -6.64
N GLY A 81 4.23 3.60 -7.97
CA GLY A 81 3.05 4.07 -8.67
C GLY A 81 1.91 3.05 -8.74
N PHE A 82 1.38 2.63 -7.58
CA PHE A 82 0.20 1.75 -7.49
C PHE A 82 -1.07 2.50 -7.91
N ALA A 83 -1.84 1.97 -8.86
CA ALA A 83 -3.05 2.59 -9.39
C ALA A 83 -4.18 2.60 -8.33
N VAL A 84 -4.34 1.52 -7.57
CA VAL A 84 -5.29 1.44 -6.44
C VAL A 84 -5.09 2.49 -5.37
N LEU A 85 -3.87 3.04 -5.23
CA LEU A 85 -3.56 4.04 -4.21
C LEU A 85 -3.77 5.48 -4.70
N LYS A 86 -4.23 5.69 -5.94
CA LYS A 86 -4.47 7.02 -6.55
C LYS A 86 -5.84 7.62 -6.20
N ALA A 87 -6.36 7.34 -5.02
CA ALA A 87 -7.60 7.96 -4.56
C ALA A 87 -7.34 9.43 -4.18
N PRO A 88 -7.99 10.41 -4.83
CA PRO A 88 -7.86 11.81 -4.43
C PRO A 88 -8.44 12.00 -3.02
N ASP A 89 -7.77 12.80 -2.21
CA ASP A 89 -8.19 13.22 -0.86
C ASP A 89 -8.38 12.09 0.18
N ILE A 90 -7.93 10.86 -0.10
CA ILE A 90 -7.99 9.72 0.83
C ILE A 90 -6.60 9.13 1.05
N PRO A 91 -6.03 9.19 2.27
CA PRO A 91 -4.80 8.48 2.61
C PRO A 91 -4.96 6.98 2.37
N SER A 92 -4.08 6.40 1.56
CA SER A 92 -4.21 5.02 1.06
C SER A 92 -2.89 4.27 1.18
N ILE A 93 -2.93 3.04 1.69
CA ILE A 93 -1.77 2.14 1.76
C ILE A 93 -2.12 0.76 1.21
N LEU A 94 -1.10 0.05 0.71
CA LEU A 94 -1.20 -1.37 0.37
C LEU A 94 -0.42 -2.16 1.42
N VAL A 95 -1.09 -3.13 2.05
CA VAL A 95 -0.47 -4.01 3.04
C VAL A 95 -0.22 -5.37 2.42
N GLU A 96 1.03 -5.81 2.51
CA GLU A 96 1.44 -7.17 2.17
C GLU A 96 1.47 -7.98 3.46
N THR A 97 0.60 -8.97 3.56
CA THR A 97 0.42 -9.82 4.75
C THR A 97 1.34 -11.05 4.76
N GLY A 98 1.88 -11.40 3.59
CA GLY A 98 2.82 -12.49 3.37
C GLY A 98 2.89 -12.88 1.88
N PHE A 99 3.85 -13.73 1.54
CA PHE A 99 4.06 -14.27 0.20
C PHE A 99 3.46 -15.67 0.10
N ILE A 100 2.36 -15.81 -0.66
CA ILE A 100 1.75 -17.13 -0.95
C ILE A 100 2.74 -18.07 -1.68
N SER A 101 3.74 -17.52 -2.38
CA SER A 101 4.80 -18.33 -3.01
C SER A 101 5.77 -18.97 -2.01
N ASN A 102 5.75 -18.56 -0.74
CA ASN A 102 6.52 -19.17 0.33
C ASN A 102 5.59 -20.11 1.13
N PRO A 103 5.80 -21.44 1.10
CA PRO A 103 4.92 -22.40 1.78
C PRO A 103 4.73 -22.14 3.29
N GLU A 104 5.75 -21.63 3.97
CA GLU A 104 5.66 -21.30 5.39
C GLU A 104 4.71 -20.11 5.65
N GLU A 105 4.79 -19.08 4.81
CA GLU A 105 3.91 -17.91 4.89
C GLU A 105 2.50 -18.24 4.39
N GLU A 106 2.37 -19.06 3.34
CA GLU A 106 1.08 -19.58 2.88
C GLU A 106 0.36 -20.35 3.99
N SER A 107 1.06 -21.22 4.71
CA SER A 107 0.47 -21.96 5.84
C SER A 107 -0.03 -21.02 6.93
N LYS A 108 0.73 -19.97 7.26
CA LYS A 108 0.31 -18.94 8.23
C LYS A 108 -0.89 -18.16 7.73
N LEU A 109 -0.92 -17.78 6.45
CA LEU A 109 -2.04 -17.06 5.85
C LEU A 109 -3.33 -17.88 5.83
N LYS A 110 -3.27 -19.20 6.00
CA LYS A 110 -4.45 -20.08 6.16
C LYS A 110 -4.86 -20.30 7.62
N ASP A 111 -4.03 -19.88 8.57
CA ASP A 111 -4.30 -20.04 10.00
C ASP A 111 -5.18 -18.89 10.51
N GLU A 112 -6.33 -19.22 11.10
CA GLU A 112 -7.30 -18.23 11.59
C GLU A 112 -6.74 -17.38 12.75
N GLY A 113 -5.89 -17.97 13.60
CA GLY A 113 -5.25 -17.25 14.70
C GLY A 113 -4.28 -16.18 14.18
N TYR A 114 -3.44 -16.55 13.22
CA TYR A 114 -2.52 -15.60 12.57
C TYR A 114 -3.28 -14.50 11.79
N GLN A 115 -4.39 -14.84 11.13
CA GLN A 115 -5.24 -13.82 10.49
C GLN A 115 -5.83 -12.83 11.51
N ALA A 116 -6.25 -13.31 12.68
CA ALA A 116 -6.73 -12.45 13.75
C ALA A 116 -5.63 -11.54 14.29
N GLU A 117 -4.42 -12.07 14.53
CA GLU A 117 -3.27 -11.25 14.96
C GLU A 117 -2.91 -10.17 13.93
N LEU A 118 -2.96 -10.49 12.63
CA LEU A 118 -2.76 -9.51 11.56
C LEU A 118 -3.85 -8.44 11.54
N ALA A 119 -5.12 -8.83 11.70
CA ALA A 119 -6.24 -7.89 11.74
C ALA A 119 -6.14 -6.94 12.94
N ASP A 120 -5.78 -7.45 14.12
CA ASP A 120 -5.56 -6.67 15.33
C ASP A 120 -4.39 -5.69 15.16
N ALA A 121 -3.30 -6.13 14.53
CA ALA A 121 -2.16 -5.26 14.24
C ALA A 121 -2.51 -4.16 13.22
N LEU A 122 -3.36 -4.46 12.23
CA LEU A 122 -3.87 -3.47 11.29
C LEU A 122 -4.74 -2.44 12.00
N LEU A 123 -5.67 -2.88 12.84
CA LEU A 123 -6.54 -2.00 13.62
C LEU A 123 -5.73 -1.10 14.55
N ALA A 124 -4.76 -1.65 15.26
CA ALA A 124 -3.88 -0.89 16.15
C ALA A 124 -3.00 0.14 15.39
N GLY A 125 -2.72 -0.10 14.12
CA GLY A 125 -2.00 0.86 13.27
C GLY A 125 -2.87 2.00 12.71
N ILE A 126 -4.20 1.85 12.76
CA ILE A 126 -5.19 2.85 12.30
C ILE A 126 -5.64 3.76 13.45
N GLN A 127 -5.68 3.24 14.68
CA GLN A 127 -6.04 3.96 15.91
C GLN A 127 -4.92 4.88 16.42
#